data_AF-A0A4Q5T5K6-F1
#
_entry.id   AF-A0A4Q5T5K6-F1
#
_cell.length_a   1.000
_cell.length_b   1.000
_cell.length_c   1.000
_cell.angle_alpha   90.00
_cell.angle_beta   90.00
_cell.angle_gamma   90.00
#
_symmetry.space_group_name_H-M   'P 1'
#
loop_
_entity.id
_entity.type
_entity.pdbx_description
1 polymer ?
#
loop_
_entity_poly.entity_id
_entity_poly.type
_entity_poly.pdbx_seq_one_letter_code
_entity_poly.pdbx_strand_id
1 'polypeptide(L)'
;MWGVGVDVVDLGRFERTLERTPELRSRLFTPAEAVLSTERLAARFAAKEAFVKALRAPAGMSWQDIEVVLDEHGAPHLSLSGAAEARVADLG
;
A
#
# COMPACT_ATOMS: atom_id res chain seq x y z
N MET A 1 1.92 -8.72 -19.53
CA MET A 1 0.70 -9.47 -19.13
C MET A 1 0.28 -8.93 -17.79
N TRP A 2 -0.94 -8.40 -17.68
CA TRP A 2 -1.49 -7.87 -16.44
C TRP A 2 -1.73 -8.99 -15.43
N GLY A 3 -1.51 -8.69 -14.15
CA GLY A 3 -1.73 -9.60 -13.04
C GLY A 3 -2.90 -9.16 -12.16
N VAL A 4 -3.40 -10.08 -11.35
CA VAL A 4 -4.37 -9.80 -10.29
C VAL A 4 -3.74 -10.19 -8.95
N GLY A 5 -4.00 -9.37 -7.93
CA GLY A 5 -3.59 -9.65 -6.56
C GLY A 5 -4.77 -9.45 -5.62
N VAL A 6 -4.81 -10.30 -4.59
CA VAL A 6 -5.82 -10.24 -3.53
C VAL A 6 -5.08 -10.29 -2.20
N ASP A 7 -5.54 -9.49 -1.25
CA ASP A 7 -5.05 -9.52 0.12
C ASP A 7 -6.20 -9.26 1.09
N VAL A 8 -6.11 -9.89 2.27
CA VAL A 8 -7.06 -9.73 3.37
C VAL A 8 -6.25 -9.55 4.64
N VAL A 9 -6.57 -8.48 5.38
CA VAL A 9 -5.86 -8.10 6.61
C VAL A 9 -6.77 -8.32 7.81
N ASP A 10 -6.29 -9.10 8.78
CA ASP A 10 -6.92 -9.21 10.09
C ASP A 10 -6.62 -7.93 10.90
N LEU A 11 -7.68 -7.18 11.24
CA LEU A 11 -7.55 -5.88 11.88
C LEU A 11 -6.88 -5.97 13.25
N GLY A 12 -7.28 -6.92 14.10
CA GLY A 12 -6.71 -7.06 15.44
C GLY A 12 -5.23 -7.46 15.42
N ARG A 13 -4.81 -8.30 14.46
CA ARG A 13 -3.40 -8.63 14.26
C ARG A 13 -2.62 -7.44 13.72
N PHE A 14 -3.21 -6.67 12.82
CA PHE A 14 -2.58 -5.48 12.26
C PHE A 14 -2.35 -4.40 13.33
N GLU A 15 -3.36 -4.13 14.17
CA GLU A 15 -3.26 -3.24 15.33
C GLU A 15 -2.11 -3.64 16.25
N ARG A 16 -2.10 -4.89 16.74
CA ARG A 16 -1.02 -5.41 17.60
C ARG A 16 0.35 -5.31 16.94
N THR A 17 0.42 -5.40 15.62
CA THR A 17 1.67 -5.28 14.87
C THR A 17 2.19 -3.84 14.87
N LEU A 18 1.32 -2.87 14.61
CA LEU A 18 1.68 -1.45 14.65
C LEU A 18 2.02 -0.99 16.08
N GLU A 19 1.32 -1.49 17.10
CA GLU A 19 1.62 -1.20 18.50
C GLU A 19 2.99 -1.75 18.92
N ARG A 20 3.29 -3.00 18.52
CA ARG A 20 4.56 -3.64 18.83
C ARG A 20 5.75 -3.03 18.09
N THR A 21 5.54 -2.45 16.91
CA THR A 21 6.60 -1.85 16.10
C THR A 21 6.10 -0.55 15.47
N PRO A 22 6.07 0.56 16.23
CA PRO A 22 5.52 1.84 15.79
C PRO A 22 6.16 2.39 14.51
N GLU A 23 7.43 2.08 14.27
CA GLU A 23 8.18 2.51 13.08
C GLU A 23 7.64 1.90 11.79
N LEU A 24 6.87 0.81 11.87
CA LEU A 24 6.19 0.26 10.69
C LEU A 24 5.25 1.26 10.06
N ARG A 25 4.63 2.15 10.85
CA ARG A 25 3.70 3.14 10.33
C ARG A 25 4.36 4.06 9.30
N SER A 26 5.52 4.61 9.62
CA SER A 26 6.27 5.48 8.70
C SER A 26 7.02 4.70 7.61
N ARG A 27 7.24 3.39 7.78
CA ARG A 27 7.83 2.55 6.73
C ARG A 27 6.84 2.08 5.69
N LEU A 28 5.59 1.82 6.07
CA LEU A 28 4.54 1.25 5.22
C LEU A 28 3.66 2.30 4.54
N PHE A 29 3.53 3.48 5.16
CA PHE A 29 2.58 4.51 4.74
C PHE A 29 3.29 5.81 4.42
N THR A 30 2.79 6.53 3.41
CA THR A 30 3.22 7.92 3.16
C THR A 30 2.81 8.80 4.34
N PRO A 31 3.40 10.01 4.49
CA PRO A 31 2.98 10.94 5.54
C PRO A 31 1.47 11.26 5.53
N ALA A 32 0.85 11.34 4.36
CA ALA A 32 -0.59 11.62 4.22
C ALA A 32 -1.46 10.41 4.62
N GLU A 33 -1.01 9.18 4.37
CA GLU A 33 -1.70 7.98 4.85
C GLU A 33 -1.46 7.74 6.35
N ALA A 34 -0.25 8.04 6.84
CA ALA A 34 0.18 7.74 8.19
C ALA A 34 -0.62 8.49 9.26
N VAL A 35 -1.46 9.47 8.95
CA VAL A 35 -2.32 10.14 9.95
C VAL A 35 -3.70 9.49 10.11
N LEU A 36 -4.01 8.47 9.32
CA LEU A 36 -5.34 7.85 9.29
C LEU A 36 -5.59 6.88 10.45
N SER A 37 -6.86 6.50 10.65
CA SER A 37 -7.24 5.48 11.64
C SER A 37 -6.68 4.10 11.27
N THR A 38 -6.55 3.21 12.25
CA THR A 38 -5.93 1.90 12.03
C THR A 38 -6.72 1.05 11.02
N GLU A 39 -8.04 1.13 11.00
CA GLU A 39 -8.88 0.44 10.02
C GLU A 39 -8.60 0.93 8.60
N ARG A 40 -8.45 2.25 8.44
CA ARG A 40 -8.12 2.87 7.14
C ARG A 40 -6.69 2.53 6.71
N LEU A 41 -5.77 2.35 7.66
CA LEU A 41 -4.41 1.88 7.39
C LEU A 41 -4.39 0.39 7.01
N ALA A 42 -5.18 -0.46 7.67
CA ALA A 42 -5.29 -1.88 7.35
C ALA A 42 -5.82 -2.09 5.92
N ALA A 43 -6.86 -1.34 5.53
CA ALA A 43 -7.38 -1.37 4.17
C ALA A 43 -6.34 -0.93 3.12
N ARG A 44 -5.53 0.09 3.44
CA ARG A 44 -4.44 0.55 2.57
C ARG A 44 -3.31 -0.45 2.47
N PHE A 45 -2.94 -1.07 3.59
CA PHE A 45 -1.95 -2.14 3.59
C PHE A 45 -2.40 -3.30 2.68
N ALA A 46 -3.65 -3.73 2.80
CA ALA A 46 -4.23 -4.75 1.92
C ALA A 46 -4.20 -4.33 0.44
N ALA A 47 -4.56 -3.08 0.14
CA ALA A 47 -4.52 -2.56 -1.24
C ALA A 47 -3.09 -2.55 -1.81
N LYS A 48 -2.11 -2.09 -1.02
CA LYS A 48 -0.69 -2.09 -1.43
C LYS A 48 -0.15 -3.51 -1.63
N GLU A 49 -0.45 -4.44 -0.73
CA GLU A 49 -0.09 -5.86 -0.85
C GLU A 49 -0.72 -6.50 -2.10
N ALA A 50 -2.01 -6.26 -2.34
CA ALA A 50 -2.70 -6.73 -3.55
C ALA A 50 -2.04 -6.19 -4.82
N PHE A 51 -1.67 -4.91 -4.83
CA PHE A 51 -0.96 -4.29 -5.96
C PHE A 51 0.43 -4.89 -6.18
N VAL A 52 1.22 -5.07 -5.11
CA VAL A 52 2.55 -5.71 -5.16
C VAL A 52 2.47 -7.12 -5.75
N LYS A 53 1.47 -7.90 -5.35
CA LYS A 53 1.22 -9.25 -5.91
C LYS A 53 0.86 -9.21 -7.39
N ALA A 54 0.01 -8.25 -7.80
CA ALA A 54 -0.39 -8.09 -9.20
C ALA A 54 0.80 -7.72 -10.10
N LEU A 55 1.70 -6.84 -9.62
CA LEU A 55 2.88 -6.39 -10.37
C LEU A 55 4.03 -7.39 -10.42
N ARG A 56 4.03 -8.40 -9.53
CA ARG A 56 5.22 -9.21 -9.23
C ARG A 56 6.40 -8.30 -8.94
N ALA A 57 6.19 -7.35 -8.02
CA ALA A 57 7.11 -6.24 -7.80
C ALA A 57 8.54 -6.73 -7.50
N PRO A 58 9.58 -6.06 -8.05
CA PRO A 58 10.96 -6.40 -7.76
C PRO A 58 11.31 -6.20 -6.29
N ALA A 59 12.28 -6.97 -5.81
CA ALA A 59 12.85 -6.77 -4.49
C ALA A 59 13.42 -5.34 -4.36
N GLY A 60 13.17 -4.69 -3.22
CA GLY A 60 13.67 -3.34 -2.94
C GLY A 60 12.71 -2.19 -3.30
N MET A 61 11.52 -2.46 -3.85
CA MET A 61 10.47 -1.45 -3.98
C MET A 61 10.05 -0.93 -2.60
N SER A 62 9.95 0.40 -2.45
CA SER A 62 9.50 1.01 -1.22
C SER A 62 7.98 0.97 -1.11
N TRP A 63 7.46 0.71 0.08
CA TRP A 63 6.03 0.85 0.36
C TRP A 63 5.54 2.30 0.23
N GLN A 64 6.45 3.27 0.34
CA GLN A 64 6.13 4.69 0.13
C GLN A 64 6.02 5.08 -1.34
N ASP A 65 6.50 4.23 -2.26
CA ASP A 65 6.33 4.45 -3.71
C ASP A 65 4.88 4.22 -4.17
N ILE A 66 4.03 3.68 -3.29
CA ILE A 66 2.64 3.35 -3.54
C ILE A 66 1.79 4.10 -2.51
N GLU A 67 0.92 4.99 -2.95
CA GLU A 67 0.00 5.72 -2.09
C GLU A 67 -1.46 5.48 -2.50
N VAL A 68 -2.33 5.21 -1.54
CA VAL A 68 -3.77 5.08 -1.78
C VAL A 68 -4.45 6.43 -1.53
N VAL A 69 -4.76 7.13 -2.62
CA VAL A 69 -5.47 8.41 -2.63
C VAL A 69 -6.97 8.18 -2.87
N LEU A 70 -7.80 9.14 -2.48
CA LEU A 70 -9.23 9.14 -2.77
C LEU A 70 -9.55 10.28 -3.73
N ASP A 71 -10.40 10.05 -4.71
CA ASP A 71 -10.95 11.13 -5.55
C ASP A 71 -12.06 11.93 -4.83
N GLU A 72 -12.63 12.91 -5.53
CA GLU A 72 -13.69 13.78 -5.01
C GLU A 72 -14.98 13.04 -4.62
N HIS A 73 -15.17 11.82 -5.15
CA HIS A 73 -16.31 10.94 -4.83
C HIS A 73 -15.96 9.88 -3.78
N GLY A 74 -14.72 9.88 -3.28
CA GLY A 74 -14.23 8.94 -2.28
C GLY A 74 -13.77 7.59 -2.85
N ALA A 75 -13.68 7.44 -4.17
CA ALA A 75 -13.18 6.21 -4.77
C ALA A 75 -11.65 6.12 -4.65
N PRO A 76 -11.09 4.96 -4.27
CA PRO A 76 -9.65 4.80 -4.09
C PRO A 76 -8.90 4.63 -5.41
N HIS A 77 -7.77 5.32 -5.54
CA HIS A 77 -6.81 5.20 -6.65
C HIS A 77 -5.39 5.00 -6.11
N LEU A 78 -4.51 4.45 -6.94
CA LEU A 78 -3.08 4.33 -6.62
C LEU A 78 -2.31 5.48 -7.27
N SER A 79 -1.67 6.29 -6.43
CA SER A 79 -0.63 7.23 -6.85
C SER A 79 0.71 6.54 -6.70
N LEU A 80 1.49 6.48 -7.78
CA LEU A 80 2.76 5.76 -7.84
C LEU A 80 3.91 6.73 -8.03
N SER A 81 5.06 6.38 -7.48
CA SER A 81 6.32 7.08 -7.70
C SER A 81 7.48 6.09 -7.70
N GLY A 82 8.70 6.58 -7.92
CA GLY A 82 9.92 5.82 -7.71
C GLY A 82 9.94 4.48 -8.46
N ALA A 83 10.26 3.40 -7.74
CA ALA A 83 10.39 2.08 -8.35
C ALA A 83 9.04 1.47 -8.75
N ALA A 84 7.95 1.84 -8.07
CA ALA A 84 6.61 1.35 -8.40
C ALA A 84 6.12 1.90 -9.74
N GLU A 85 6.29 3.21 -9.96
CA GLU A 85 5.94 3.86 -11.22
C GLU A 85 6.78 3.31 -12.39
N ALA A 86 8.10 3.23 -12.22
CA ALA A 86 9.00 2.66 -13.22
C ALA A 86 8.60 1.22 -13.60
N ARG A 87 8.24 0.40 -12.59
CA ARG A 87 7.84 -0.98 -12.83
C ARG A 87 6.54 -1.10 -13.63
N VAL A 88 5.57 -0.21 -13.38
CA VAL A 88 4.33 -0.16 -14.16
C VAL A 88 4.62 0.24 -15.59
N ALA A 89 5.44 1.27 -15.81
CA ALA A 89 5.82 1.70 -17.16
C ALA A 89 6.51 0.60 -17.97
N ASP A 90 7.37 -0.22 -17.34
CA ASP A 90 8.04 -1.37 -17.97
C ASP A 90 7.07 -2.49 -18.39
N LEU A 91 5.88 -2.57 -17.79
CA LEU A 91 4.89 -3.60 -18.09
C LEU A 91 3.99 -3.26 -19.29
N GLY A 92 4.02 -2.01 -19.76
CA GLY A 92 3.15 -1.47 -20.82
C GLY A 92 1.74 -1.17 -20.33
#